data_AF-A0A7Y6XS42-F1
#
_entry.id   AF-A0A7Y6XS42-F1
#
_cell.length_a   1.000
_cell.length_b   1.000
_cell.length_c   1.000
_cell.angle_alpha   90.00
_cell.angle_beta   90.00
_cell.angle_gamma   90.00
#
_symmetry.space_group_name_H-M   'P 1'
#
loop_
_entity.id
_entity.type
_entity.pdbx_description
1 polymer ?
#
loop_
_entity_poly.entity_id
_entity_poly.type
_entity_poly.pdbx_seq_one_letter_code
_entity_poly.pdbx_strand_id
1 'polypeptide(L)'
;MSLLNHKILGEGEPLVVLHGLFGSLDNWMTLAKKWSENRQVILVDQRNHGNSFHADEFNYSVMAEDLLKLLKHLRIDKATILGHSMGGKTAMQFAIEHA
;
A
#
# COMPACT_ATOMS: atom_id res chain seq x y z
N MET A 1 16.80 -6.36 3.94
CA MET A 1 15.66 -5.50 4.31
C MET A 1 14.42 -6.06 3.63
N SER A 2 13.35 -6.31 4.36
CA SER A 2 12.12 -6.89 3.80
C SER A 2 11.27 -5.81 3.12
N LEU A 3 10.80 -6.11 1.91
CA LEU A 3 9.91 -5.25 1.13
C LEU A 3 8.46 -5.73 1.30
N LEU A 4 7.49 -4.82 1.27
CA LEU A 4 6.07 -5.21 1.26
C LEU A 4 5.73 -5.95 -0.03
N ASN A 5 4.99 -7.05 0.10
CA ASN A 5 4.40 -7.75 -1.02
C ASN A 5 3.35 -6.86 -1.69
N HIS A 6 3.35 -6.85 -3.03
CA HIS A 6 2.47 -5.99 -3.81
C HIS A 6 2.16 -6.58 -5.18
N LYS A 7 1.06 -6.11 -5.79
CA LYS A 7 0.70 -6.36 -7.19
C LYS A 7 0.50 -5.04 -7.90
N ILE A 8 1.03 -4.92 -9.12
CA ILE A 8 0.86 -3.76 -9.98
C ILE A 8 -0.01 -4.15 -11.17
N LEU A 9 -1.05 -3.36 -11.44
CA LEU A 9 -1.93 -3.51 -12.60
C LEU A 9 -2.00 -2.17 -13.35
N GLY A 10 -2.03 -2.23 -14.68
CA GLY A 10 -2.15 -1.04 -15.51
C GLY A 10 -0.92 -0.12 -15.46
N GLU A 11 -1.05 1.04 -16.10
CA GLU A 11 0.00 2.03 -16.28
C GLU A 11 -0.57 3.45 -16.11
N GLY A 12 0.28 4.46 -15.88
CA GLY A 12 -0.13 5.85 -15.66
C GLY A 12 -0.07 6.30 -14.20
N GLU A 13 -0.94 7.21 -13.78
CA GLU A 13 -0.86 7.85 -12.45
C GLU A 13 -1.08 6.89 -11.26
N PRO A 14 -0.09 6.68 -10.37
CA PRO A 14 -0.14 5.62 -9.37
C PRO A 14 -1.26 5.76 -8.31
N LEU A 15 -2.05 4.69 -8.14
CA LEU A 15 -2.95 4.45 -7.01
C LEU A 15 -2.33 3.41 -6.09
N VAL A 16 -2.01 3.78 -4.86
CA VAL A 16 -1.69 2.79 -3.83
C VAL A 16 -2.95 2.46 -3.06
N VAL A 17 -3.22 1.17 -2.87
CA VAL A 17 -4.38 0.69 -2.10
C VAL A 17 -3.92 -0.09 -0.87
N LEU A 18 -4.33 0.37 0.31
CA LEU A 18 -4.03 -0.21 1.61
C LEU A 18 -5.29 -0.83 2.23
N HIS A 19 -5.27 -2.15 2.45
CA HIS A 19 -6.37 -2.89 3.06
C HIS A 19 -6.56 -2.60 4.57
N GLY A 20 -7.64 -3.11 5.15
CA GLY A 20 -7.93 -3.02 6.59
C GLY A 20 -7.29 -4.15 7.41
N LEU A 21 -7.44 -4.12 8.73
CA LEU A 21 -6.98 -5.20 9.61
C LEU A 21 -7.59 -6.54 9.19
N PHE A 22 -6.81 -7.62 9.23
CA PHE A 22 -7.16 -8.96 8.73
C PHE A 22 -7.43 -9.06 7.23
N GLY A 23 -7.21 -7.97 6.49
CA GLY A 23 -7.28 -7.97 5.03
C GLY A 23 -5.98 -8.41 4.35
N SER A 24 -6.03 -8.42 3.03
CA SER A 24 -4.89 -8.56 2.14
C SER A 24 -5.13 -7.78 0.85
N LEU A 25 -4.10 -7.69 0.01
CA LEU A 25 -4.19 -7.07 -1.31
C LEU A 25 -5.27 -7.72 -2.18
N ASP A 26 -5.57 -9.01 -1.99
CA ASP A 26 -6.54 -9.73 -2.82
C ASP A 26 -7.98 -9.24 -2.63
N ASN A 27 -8.29 -8.59 -1.48
CA ASN A 27 -9.60 -8.01 -1.24
C ASN A 27 -9.98 -6.91 -2.25
N TRP A 28 -9.00 -6.31 -2.92
CA TRP A 28 -9.19 -5.19 -3.83
C TRP A 28 -9.09 -5.57 -5.31
N MET A 29 -8.81 -6.83 -5.65
CA MET A 29 -8.50 -7.24 -7.02
C MET A 29 -9.60 -6.91 -8.03
N THR A 30 -10.88 -7.06 -7.68
CA THR A 30 -11.98 -6.74 -8.60
C THR A 30 -12.02 -5.25 -8.94
N LEU A 31 -11.84 -4.37 -7.95
CA LEU A 31 -11.80 -2.92 -8.17
C LEU A 31 -10.50 -2.50 -8.87
N ALA A 32 -9.38 -3.12 -8.51
CA ALA A 32 -8.09 -2.85 -9.12
C ALA A 32 -8.10 -3.12 -10.62
N LYS A 33 -8.70 -4.23 -11.08
CA LYS A 33 -8.86 -4.53 -12.51
C LYS A 33 -9.59 -3.41 -13.24
N LYS A 34 -10.71 -2.92 -12.69
CA LYS A 34 -11.49 -1.83 -13.28
C LYS A 34 -10.71 -0.51 -13.28
N TRP A 35 -10.05 -0.14 -12.18
CA TRP A 35 -9.27 1.09 -12.13
C TRP A 35 -8.03 1.04 -13.01
N SER A 36 -7.43 -0.14 -13.18
CA SER A 36 -6.22 -0.34 -13.98
C SER A 36 -6.39 -0.07 -15.47
N GLU A 37 -7.63 0.04 -15.95
CA GLU A 37 -7.94 0.45 -17.33
C GLU A 37 -7.45 1.88 -17.63
N ASN A 38 -7.31 2.75 -16.62
CA ASN A 38 -7.00 4.17 -16.82
C ASN A 38 -5.84 4.69 -15.97
N ARG A 39 -5.23 3.84 -15.11
CA ARG A 39 -4.13 4.25 -14.24
C ARG A 39 -3.35 3.06 -13.69
N GLN A 40 -2.15 3.31 -13.17
CA GLN A 40 -1.40 2.28 -12.45
C GLN A 40 -2.01 2.05 -11.07
N VAL A 41 -2.33 0.81 -10.72
CA VAL A 41 -2.88 0.41 -9.42
C VAL A 41 -1.91 -0.53 -8.72
N ILE A 42 -1.53 -0.17 -7.50
CA ILE A 42 -0.58 -0.88 -6.66
C ILE A 42 -1.34 -1.36 -5.42
N LEU A 43 -1.64 -2.65 -5.39
CA LEU A 43 -2.25 -3.29 -4.23
C LEU A 43 -1.13 -3.79 -3.32
N VAL A 44 -1.23 -3.49 -2.02
CA VAL A 44 -0.15 -3.76 -1.06
C VAL A 44 -0.67 -4.64 0.07
N ASP A 45 0.04 -5.73 0.36
CA ASP A 45 -0.09 -6.40 1.65
C ASP A 45 0.71 -5.59 2.66
N GLN A 46 0.06 -5.05 3.69
CA GLN A 46 0.77 -4.36 4.76
C GLN A 46 1.52 -5.36 5.64
N ARG A 47 2.51 -4.89 6.43
CA ARG A 47 3.23 -5.74 7.40
C ARG A 47 2.26 -6.58 8.23
N ASN A 48 2.68 -7.79 8.58
CA ASN A 48 1.89 -8.78 9.34
C ASN A 48 0.61 -9.28 8.62
N HIS A 49 0.45 -9.03 7.31
CA HIS A 49 -0.71 -9.45 6.52
C HIS A 49 -0.30 -10.02 5.16
N GLY A 50 -1.17 -10.88 4.61
CA GLY A 50 -0.98 -11.49 3.30
C GLY A 50 0.37 -12.19 3.17
N ASN A 51 1.10 -11.89 2.10
CA ASN A 51 2.44 -12.43 1.86
C ASN A 51 3.56 -11.43 2.23
N SER A 52 3.23 -10.34 2.91
CA SER A 52 4.25 -9.44 3.47
C SER A 52 4.92 -10.07 4.69
N PHE A 53 6.11 -9.57 5.00
CA PHE A 53 6.87 -10.03 6.16
C PHE A 53 6.12 -9.80 7.48
N HIS A 54 6.51 -10.58 8.49
CA HIS A 54 6.05 -10.42 9.86
C HIS A 54 7.12 -9.73 10.73
N ALA A 55 6.68 -8.90 11.65
CA ALA A 55 7.51 -8.17 12.59
C ALA A 55 6.78 -7.95 13.92
N ASP A 56 7.53 -7.95 15.03
CA ASP A 56 6.98 -7.71 16.36
C ASP A 56 6.43 -6.30 16.51
N GLU A 57 7.07 -5.31 15.89
CA GLU A 57 6.63 -3.92 15.95
C GLU A 57 5.47 -3.66 14.99
N PHE A 58 4.36 -3.19 15.55
CA PHE A 58 3.13 -2.94 14.81
C PHE A 58 2.43 -1.66 15.28
N ASN A 59 2.76 -0.54 14.65
CA ASN A 59 2.15 0.77 14.85
C ASN A 59 2.11 1.55 13.51
N TYR A 60 1.40 2.68 13.46
CA TYR A 60 1.19 3.38 12.19
C TYR A 60 2.46 4.03 11.61
N SER A 61 3.39 4.50 12.44
CA SER A 61 4.64 5.10 11.95
C SER A 61 5.49 4.07 11.21
N VAL A 62 5.68 2.88 11.77
CA VAL A 62 6.45 1.84 11.08
C VAL A 62 5.73 1.29 9.84
N MET A 63 4.40 1.30 9.81
CA MET A 63 3.63 0.96 8.61
C MET A 63 3.77 2.02 7.51
N ALA A 64 3.81 3.31 7.88
CA ALA A 64 4.06 4.41 6.95
C ALA A 64 5.48 4.35 6.38
N GLU A 65 6.49 4.04 7.20
CA GLU A 65 7.86 3.85 6.74
C GLU A 65 8.00 2.71 5.73
N ASP A 66 7.30 1.59 5.94
CA ASP A 66 7.33 0.48 4.98
C ASP A 66 6.74 0.88 3.63
N LEU A 67 5.65 1.66 3.66
CA LEU A 67 5.08 2.21 2.45
C LEU A 67 6.08 3.15 1.75
N LEU A 68 6.78 4.00 2.49
CA LEU A 68 7.82 4.88 1.93
C LEU A 68 8.94 4.06 1.28
N LYS A 69 9.40 2.99 1.94
CA LYS A 69 10.41 2.08 1.40
C LYS A 69 9.93 1.42 0.10
N LEU A 70 8.67 0.99 0.05
CA LEU A 70 8.06 0.44 -1.17
C LEU A 70 8.03 1.48 -2.31
N LEU A 71 7.55 2.70 -2.05
CA LEU A 71 7.48 3.76 -3.06
C LEU A 71 8.86 4.15 -3.60
N LYS A 72 9.86 4.27 -2.71
CA LYS A 72 11.26 4.50 -3.12
C LYS A 72 11.81 3.36 -3.97
N HIS A 73 11.53 2.11 -3.60
CA HIS A 73 11.94 0.94 -4.38
C HIS A 73 11.32 0.95 -5.79
N LEU A 74 10.04 1.31 -5.88
CA LEU A 74 9.31 1.43 -7.15
C LEU A 74 9.61 2.72 -7.92
N ARG A 75 10.44 3.62 -7.37
CA ARG A 75 10.77 4.94 -7.94
C ARG A 75 9.52 5.79 -8.21
N ILE A 76 8.59 5.78 -7.25
CA ILE A 76 7.36 6.56 -7.30
C ILE A 76 7.51 7.76 -6.37
N ASP A 77 7.64 8.95 -6.98
CA ASP A 77 7.79 10.20 -6.23
C ASP A 77 6.44 10.77 -5.76
N LYS A 78 5.36 10.45 -6.48
CA LYS A 78 4.01 10.93 -6.16
C LYS A 78 2.96 9.86 -6.48
N ALA A 79 2.03 9.65 -5.55
CA ALA A 79 0.92 8.72 -5.72
C ALA A 79 -0.33 9.22 -4.98
N THR A 80 -1.50 8.79 -5.46
CA THR A 80 -2.74 8.85 -4.68
C THR A 80 -2.82 7.60 -3.80
N ILE A 81 -3.10 7.77 -2.50
CA ILE A 81 -3.19 6.66 -1.56
C ILE A 81 -4.66 6.50 -1.12
N LEU A 82 -5.21 5.31 -1.31
CA LEU A 82 -6.51 4.89 -0.80
C LEU A 82 -6.30 3.90 0.33
N GLY A 83 -6.83 4.20 1.51
CA GLY A 83 -6.75 3.32 2.67
C GLY A 83 -8.11 3.03 3.28
N HIS A 84 -8.33 1.77 3.69
CA HIS A 84 -9.54 1.36 4.41
C HIS A 84 -9.22 0.97 5.86
N SER A 85 -9.95 1.54 6.83
CA SER A 85 -9.79 1.26 8.27
C SER A 85 -8.33 1.39 8.73
N MET A 86 -7.65 0.29 9.07
CA MET A 86 -6.22 0.26 9.37
C MET A 86 -5.39 0.93 8.27
N GLY A 87 -5.60 0.57 7.00
CA GLY A 87 -4.92 1.19 5.87
C GLY A 87 -5.24 2.68 5.72
N GLY A 88 -6.43 3.12 6.16
CA GLY A 88 -6.78 4.54 6.21
C GLY A 88 -5.94 5.31 7.22
N LYS A 89 -5.75 4.74 8.41
CA LYS A 89 -4.86 5.32 9.44
C LYS A 89 -3.40 5.30 9.00
N THR A 90 -2.93 4.24 8.34
CA THR A 90 -1.60 4.19 7.73
C THR A 90 -1.42 5.30 6.68
N ALA A 91 -2.41 5.50 5.80
CA ALA A 91 -2.36 6.55 4.78
C ALA A 91 -2.33 7.95 5.40
N MET A 92 -3.10 8.19 6.46
CA MET A 92 -3.07 9.46 7.20
C MET A 92 -1.71 9.69 7.86
N GLN A 93 -1.14 8.67 8.52
CA GLN A 93 0.18 8.77 9.13
C GLN A 93 1.26 9.08 8.07
N PHE A 94 1.22 8.38 6.94
CA PHE A 94 2.12 8.61 5.82
C PHE A 94 2.03 10.06 5.32
N ALA A 95 0.83 10.61 5.19
CA ALA A 95 0.65 11.99 4.74
C ALA A 95 1.19 13.02 5.76
N ILE A 96 1.14 12.73 7.06
CA ILE A 96 1.70 13.61 8.10
C ILE A 96 3.24 13.60 8.05
N GLU A 97 3.83 12.44 7.82
CA GLU A 97 5.28 12.24 7.94
C GLU A 97 6.05 12.46 6.62
N HIS A 98 5.38 12.27 5.46
CA HIS A 98 6.05 12.10 4.16
C HIS A 98 5.35 12.77 2.95
N ALA A 99 4.28 13.55 3.14
CA ALA A 99 3.59 14.24 2.02
C ALA A 99 4.39 15.40 1.42
#